data_AF-A0A9J6AMD5-F1
#
_entry.id   AF-A0A9J6AMD5-F1
#
_cell.length_a   1.000
_cell.length_b   1.000
_cell.length_c   1.000
_cell.angle_alpha   90.00
_cell.angle_beta   90.00
_cell.angle_gamma   90.00
#
_symmetry.space_group_name_H-M   'P 1'
#
loop_
_entity.id
_entity.type
_entity.pdbx_description
1 polymer ?
#
loop_
_entity_poly.entity_id
_entity_poly.type
_entity_poly.pdbx_seq_one_letter_code
_entity_poly.pdbx_strand_id
1 'polypeptide(L)' 'MALKSFVLIIAILAVVTSISHASDPSPLQDFCVAVNDSMTTVFVNGKVCKDPKVVTANDFFKSA' A
#
# COMPACT_ATOMS: atom_id res chain seq x y z
N MET A 1 -20.51 -39.51 -10.36
CA MET A 1 -19.22 -39.27 -9.65
C MET A 1 -18.48 -38.05 -10.20
N ALA A 2 -18.36 -37.88 -11.52
CA ALA A 2 -17.65 -36.75 -12.14
C ALA A 2 -18.10 -35.34 -11.70
N LEU A 3 -19.41 -35.07 -11.58
CA LEU A 3 -19.92 -33.74 -11.17
C LEU A 3 -19.52 -33.37 -9.73
N LYS A 4 -19.58 -34.32 -8.79
CA LYS A 4 -19.18 -34.09 -7.39
C LYS A 4 -17.68 -33.80 -7.30
N SER A 5 -16.86 -34.54 -8.04
CA SER A 5 -15.43 -34.30 -8.15
C SER A 5 -15.13 -32.92 -8.75
N PHE A 6 -15.88 -32.52 -9.79
CA PHE A 6 -15.72 -31.21 -10.42
C PHE A 6 -16.06 -30.04 -9.49
N VAL A 7 -17.17 -30.15 -8.75
CA VAL A 7 -17.58 -29.14 -7.75
C VAL A 7 -16.54 -29.02 -6.63
N LEU A 8 -16.00 -30.15 -6.16
CA LEU A 8 -14.95 -30.16 -5.13
C LEU A 8 -13.68 -29.45 -5.61
N ILE A 9 -13.26 -29.70 -6.85
CA ILE A 9 -12.07 -29.05 -7.44
C ILE A 9 -12.27 -27.54 -7.54
N ILE A 10 -13.44 -27.09 -8.00
CA ILE A 10 -13.76 -25.65 -8.08
C ILE A 10 -13.75 -25.01 -6.69
N ALA A 11 -14.34 -25.67 -5.70
CA ALA A 11 -14.36 -25.16 -4.32
C ALA A 11 -12.95 -25.02 -3.75
N ILE A 12 -12.07 -26.00 -3.97
CA ILE A 12 -10.67 -25.94 -3.54
C ILE A 12 -9.94 -24.80 -4.26
N LEU A 13 -10.11 -24.67 -5.58
CA LEU A 13 -9.46 -23.62 -6.36
C LEU A 13 -9.89 -22.23 -5.87
N ALA A 14 -11.18 -22.03 -5.63
CA ALA A 14 -11.71 -20.76 -5.12
C ALA A 14 -11.10 -20.37 -3.77
N VAL A 15 -10.97 -21.34 -2.84
CA VAL A 15 -10.36 -21.10 -1.53
C VAL A 15 -8.89 -20.71 -1.68
N VAL A 16 -8.12 -21.42 -2.50
CA VAL A 16 -6.69 -21.13 -2.71
C VAL A 16 -6.48 -19.77 -3.38
N THR A 17 -7.35 -19.35 -4.30
CA THR A 17 -7.23 -18.05 -4.98
C THR A 17 -7.79 -16.85 -4.20
N SER A 18 -8.49 -17.09 -3.09
CA SER A 18 -9.13 -16.01 -2.32
C SER A 18 -8.16 -15.18 -1.47
N ILE A 19 -6.95 -15.69 -1.24
CA ILE A 19 -5.94 -15.02 -0.42
C ILE A 19 -5.16 -14.05 -1.31
N SER A 20 -5.17 -12.77 -0.96
CA SER A 20 -4.31 -11.76 -1.57
C SER A 20 -3.43 -11.13 -0.49
N HIS A 21 -2.16 -10.95 -0.81
CA HIS A 21 -1.22 -10.21 0.02
C HIS A 21 -0.88 -8.90 -0.67
N ALA A 22 -1.27 -7.79 -0.05
CA ALA A 22 -0.85 -6.46 -0.42
C ALA A 22 -0.13 -5.84 0.78
N SER A 23 0.94 -5.10 0.52
CA SER A 23 1.69 -4.38 1.53
C SER A 23 2.30 -3.15 0.89
N ASP A 24 2.39 -2.09 1.67
CA ASP A 24 3.15 -0.92 1.24
C ASP A 24 4.65 -1.25 1.23
N PRO A 25 5.44 -0.62 0.34
CA PRO A 25 6.89 -0.75 0.37
C PRO A 25 7.45 -0.34 1.73
N SER A 26 8.46 -1.08 2.22
CA SER A 26 9.15 -0.73 3.46
C SER A 26 9.82 0.65 3.35
N PRO A 27 9.80 1.46 4.43
CA PRO A 27 10.45 2.77 4.42
C PRO A 27 11.96 2.62 4.27
N LEU A 28 12.57 3.48 3.46
CA LEU A 28 14.03 3.50 3.23
C LEU A 28 14.79 4.42 4.21
N GLN A 29 14.06 5.21 5.00
CA GLN A 29 14.57 6.20 5.95
C GLN A 29 13.57 6.38 7.09
N ASP A 30 13.95 7.08 8.16
CA ASP A 30 13.12 7.22 9.36
C ASP A 30 11.78 7.90 9.09
N PHE A 31 11.73 8.89 8.18
CA PHE A 31 10.50 9.58 7.81
C PHE A 31 10.48 10.06 6.36
N CYS A 32 9.30 10.07 5.75
CA CYS A 32 9.03 10.71 4.45
C CYS A 32 7.69 11.45 4.55
N VAL A 33 7.73 12.74 4.91
CA VAL A 33 6.53 13.57 4.96
C VAL A 33 6.15 13.93 3.53
N ALA A 34 4.95 13.55 3.09
CA ALA A 34 4.48 13.86 1.75
C ALA A 34 4.37 15.39 1.54
N VAL A 35 4.86 15.90 0.41
CA VAL A 35 4.60 17.28 0.00
C VAL A 35 3.12 17.44 -0.39
N ASN A 36 2.63 18.68 -0.36
CA ASN A 36 1.29 18.96 -0.86
C ASN A 36 1.26 18.76 -2.39
N ASP A 37 0.18 18.16 -2.91
CA ASP A 37 0.12 17.70 -4.32
C ASP A 37 0.32 18.83 -5.34
N SER A 38 -0.07 20.06 -4.98
CA SER A 38 0.16 21.27 -5.78
C SER A 38 1.65 21.62 -6.00
N MET A 39 2.56 20.99 -5.25
CA MET A 39 4.01 21.17 -5.37
C MET A 39 4.71 19.99 -6.07
N THR A 40 3.96 18.99 -6.54
CA THR A 40 4.53 17.81 -7.20
C THR A 40 4.63 18.03 -8.72
N THR A 41 5.84 17.89 -9.27
CA THR A 41 6.08 17.90 -10.73
C THR A 41 6.45 16.51 -11.27
N VAL A 42 6.59 15.52 -10.38
CA VAL A 42 7.06 14.17 -10.69
C VAL A 42 6.05 13.15 -10.19
N PHE A 43 5.73 12.18 -11.05
CA PHE A 43 4.86 11.06 -10.73
C PHE A 43 5.68 9.87 -10.24
N VAL A 44 5.37 9.38 -9.04
CA VAL A 44 6.04 8.25 -8.39
C VAL A 44 5.00 7.31 -7.77
N ASN A 45 5.39 6.09 -7.42
CA ASN A 45 4.54 5.20 -6.64
C ASN A 45 4.43 5.73 -5.19
N GLY A 46 3.31 6.36 -4.85
CA GLY A 46 3.09 7.04 -3.58
C GLY A 46 3.09 8.57 -3.72
N LYS A 47 3.86 9.26 -2.88
CA LYS A 47 4.01 10.72 -2.88
C LYS A 47 5.49 11.09 -2.77
N VAL A 48 5.85 12.24 -3.31
CA VAL A 48 7.20 12.80 -3.15
C VAL A 48 7.38 13.30 -1.70
N CYS A 49 8.52 12.99 -1.09
CA CYS A 49 8.86 13.45 0.25
C CYS A 49 9.29 14.93 0.24
N LYS A 50 8.94 15.66 1.30
CA LYS A 50 9.51 16.98 1.63
C LYS A 50 11.01 16.83 1.90
N ASP A 51 11.79 17.89 1.70
CA ASP A 51 13.21 17.91 2.12
C ASP A 51 13.27 17.66 3.65
N PRO A 52 13.99 16.63 4.12
CA PRO A 52 14.09 16.30 5.53
C PRO A 52 14.54 17.45 6.43
N LYS A 53 15.30 18.42 5.90
CA LYS A 53 15.82 19.58 6.66
C LYS A 53 14.74 20.59 7.04
N VAL A 54 13.60 20.59 6.35
CA VAL A 54 12.47 21.51 6.60
C VAL A 54 11.27 20.80 7.22
N VAL A 55 11.43 19.53 7.59
CA VAL A 55 10.44 18.79 8.37
C VAL A 55 10.52 19.22 9.83
N THR A 56 9.36 19.45 10.43
CA THR A 56 9.18 19.92 11.82
C THR A 56 8.21 19.00 12.55
N ALA A 57 8.15 19.10 13.89
CA ALA A 57 7.22 18.30 14.69
C ALA A 57 5.75 18.47 14.30
N ASN A 58 5.37 19.66 13.81
CA ASN A 58 4.02 19.96 13.37
C ASN A 58 3.61 19.15 12.12
N ASP A 59 4.57 18.72 11.29
CA ASP A 59 4.27 17.91 10.09
C ASP A 59 3.75 16.50 10.45
N PHE A 60 3.95 16.04 11.70
CA PHE A 60 3.46 14.76 12.21
C PHE A 60 2.18 14.90 13.06
N PHE A 61 1.79 16.12 13.39
CA PHE A 61 0.64 16.36 14.24
C PHE A 61 -0.65 16.29 13.42
N LYS A 62 -1.48 15.29 13.69
CA LYS A 62 -2.89 15.28 13.28
C LYS A 62 -3.77 15.30 14.51
N SER A 63 -4.67 16.28 14.59
CA SER A 63 -5.77 16.23 15.55
C SER A 63 -6.75 15.13 15.15
N ALA A 64 -7.23 14.38 16.13
CA ALA A 64 -8.26 13.36 15.97
C ALA A 64 -9.64 13.98 15.68
#